data_AF-A0A7I8WBY5-F1
#
_entry.id   AF-A0A7I8WBY5-F1
#
_cell.length_a   1.000
_cell.length_b   1.000
_cell.length_c   1.000
_cell.angle_alpha   90.00
_cell.angle_beta   90.00
_cell.angle_gamma   90.00
#
_symmetry.space_group_name_H-M   'P 1'
#
loop_
_entity.id
_entity.type
_entity.pdbx_description
1 polymer ?
#
loop_
_entity_poly.entity_id
_entity_poly.type
_entity_poly.pdbx_seq_one_letter_code
_entity_poly.pdbx_strand_id
1 'polypeptide(L)'
;MIPGYTGYIPRKPFKFGDTYKVDCDYCIDEHLRNYEKTSNDAHSLRMSSSCRPVLQAKAFDPEVRDHLNTYRDTHPRRPVMAEDKRLPTEPPVPGYLGFVPRIDVTELGLGARYNRTTKLGLENFYGETERAALSRSTPVSLYKAAPVPAAGPGAMYSKRIFVQPGMIPKYTGHCHQRRYHFGNTYGDTTRSLEVCQHDQTCYGDHMKTKLLTATPSVDTVA
;
A
#
# COMPACT_ATOMS: atom_id res chain seq x y z
N MET A 1 44.34 -9.32 28.71
CA MET A 1 43.07 -9.67 29.42
C MET A 1 43.25 -10.66 30.57
N ILE A 2 42.40 -10.58 31.61
CA ILE A 2 42.34 -11.55 32.73
C ILE A 2 41.47 -12.75 32.30
N PRO A 3 41.91 -14.01 32.50
CA PRO A 3 41.07 -15.18 32.27
C PRO A 3 39.78 -15.13 33.10
N GLY A 4 38.63 -15.34 32.46
CA GLY A 4 37.32 -15.33 33.12
C GLY A 4 36.62 -13.97 33.16
N TYR A 5 37.18 -12.92 32.54
CA TYR A 5 36.46 -11.67 32.32
C TYR A 5 35.25 -11.89 31.40
N THR A 6 34.04 -11.55 31.88
CA THR A 6 32.77 -11.67 31.13
C THR A 6 32.12 -10.32 30.83
N GLY A 7 32.82 -9.22 31.12
CA GLY A 7 32.32 -7.86 30.90
C GLY A 7 32.33 -7.44 29.43
N TYR A 8 31.91 -6.19 29.21
CA TYR A 8 31.83 -5.62 27.86
C TYR A 8 33.22 -5.42 27.25
N ILE A 9 33.36 -5.83 25.99
CA ILE A 9 34.58 -5.62 25.20
C ILE A 9 34.18 -4.95 23.89
N PRO A 10 34.69 -3.74 23.61
CA PRO A 10 34.36 -3.02 22.39
C PRO A 10 34.61 -3.88 21.17
N ARG A 11 33.67 -3.92 20.22
CA ARG A 11 33.80 -4.63 18.94
C ARG A 11 33.94 -6.16 18.98
N LYS A 12 34.02 -6.78 20.16
CA LYS A 12 34.10 -8.25 20.32
C LYS A 12 32.97 -9.04 19.63
N PRO A 13 31.69 -8.57 19.59
CA PRO A 13 30.63 -9.28 18.88
C PRO A 13 30.84 -9.42 17.37
N PHE A 14 31.81 -8.70 16.79
CA PHE A 14 32.11 -8.69 15.36
C PHE A 14 33.44 -9.38 15.02
N LYS A 15 34.11 -10.01 16.00
CA LYS A 15 35.41 -10.67 15.85
C LYS A 15 35.32 -12.13 16.26
N PHE A 16 35.79 -13.00 15.37
CA PHE A 16 35.73 -14.46 15.47
C PHE A 16 36.97 -15.07 14.81
N GLY A 17 37.34 -16.27 15.23
CA GLY A 17 38.37 -17.09 14.56
C GLY A 17 39.63 -17.32 15.39
N ASP A 18 39.90 -16.47 16.40
CA ASP A 18 41.05 -16.62 17.29
C ASP A 18 40.65 -17.04 18.71
N THR A 19 41.65 -17.29 19.56
CA THR A 19 41.41 -17.52 20.99
C THR A 19 40.83 -16.28 21.65
N TYR A 20 39.95 -16.47 22.63
CA TYR A 20 39.25 -15.39 23.32
C TYR A 20 40.20 -14.27 23.76
N LYS A 21 41.35 -14.61 24.37
CA LYS A 21 42.34 -13.64 24.81
C LYS A 21 42.86 -12.75 23.66
N VAL A 22 43.25 -13.37 22.55
CA VAL A 22 43.82 -12.69 21.38
C VAL A 22 42.78 -11.76 20.75
N ASP A 23 41.56 -12.25 20.57
CA ASP A 23 40.42 -11.46 20.08
C ASP A 23 40.19 -10.21 20.95
N CYS A 24 40.23 -10.38 22.28
CA CYS A 24 39.94 -9.31 23.21
C CYS A 24 41.05 -8.25 23.24
N ASP A 25 42.31 -8.68 23.25
CA ASP A 25 43.45 -7.77 23.22
C ASP A 25 43.46 -6.99 21.89
N TYR A 26 43.18 -7.63 20.75
CA TYR A 26 43.03 -6.96 19.45
C TYR A 26 41.88 -5.95 19.44
N CYS A 27 40.72 -6.33 19.99
CA CYS A 27 39.54 -5.47 20.07
C CYS A 27 39.79 -4.20 20.89
N ILE A 28 40.53 -4.31 21.99
CA ILE A 28 40.92 -3.17 22.83
C ILE A 28 41.88 -2.26 22.06
N ASP A 29 42.93 -2.81 21.47
CA ASP A 29 43.92 -2.04 20.71
C ASP A 29 43.27 -1.29 19.54
N GLU A 30 42.39 -1.97 18.80
CA GLU A 30 41.64 -1.37 17.70
C GLU A 30 40.73 -0.24 18.19
N HIS A 31 40.08 -0.41 19.34
CA HIS A 31 39.23 0.62 19.93
C HIS A 31 40.04 1.85 20.34
N LEU A 32 41.18 1.67 21.01
CA LEU A 32 42.06 2.76 21.43
C LEU A 32 42.62 3.52 20.23
N ARG A 33 43.10 2.81 19.20
CA ARG A 33 43.59 3.43 17.95
C ARG A 33 42.50 4.24 17.25
N ASN A 34 41.28 3.72 17.17
CA ASN A 34 40.16 4.44 16.57
C ASN A 34 39.78 5.68 17.38
N TYR A 35 39.82 5.58 18.70
CA TYR A 35 39.53 6.71 19.58
C TYR A 35 40.55 7.83 19.40
N GLU A 36 41.85 7.51 19.44
CA GLU A 36 42.93 8.46 19.20
C GLU A 36 42.84 9.09 17.81
N LYS A 37 42.61 8.27 16.78
CA LYS A 37 42.41 8.76 15.42
C LYS A 37 41.26 9.75 15.32
N THR A 38 40.10 9.41 15.89
CA THR A 38 38.91 10.27 15.88
C THR A 38 39.19 11.59 16.61
N SER A 39 39.89 11.54 17.74
CA SER A 39 40.31 12.72 18.49
C SER A 39 41.24 13.62 17.66
N ASN A 40 42.24 13.04 17.01
CA ASN A 40 43.18 13.76 16.15
C ASN A 40 42.50 14.35 14.92
N ASP A 41 41.63 13.59 14.26
CA ASP A 41 40.86 14.04 13.11
C ASP A 41 39.96 15.22 13.50
N ALA A 42 39.25 15.13 14.64
CA ALA A 42 38.44 16.22 15.17
C ALA A 42 39.28 17.47 15.50
N HIS A 43 40.45 17.29 16.11
CA HIS A 43 41.37 18.39 16.38
C HIS A 43 41.84 19.04 15.07
N SER A 44 42.23 18.26 14.07
CA SER A 44 42.70 18.78 12.77
C SER A 44 41.60 19.54 12.02
N LEU A 45 40.37 19.03 12.05
CA LEU A 45 39.18 19.68 11.50
C LEU A 45 38.90 20.98 12.24
N ARG A 46 39.03 21.00 13.56
CA ARG A 46 38.84 22.22 14.35
C ARG A 46 39.88 23.29 14.02
N MET A 47 41.15 22.91 13.87
CA MET A 47 42.21 23.86 13.49
C MET A 47 42.05 24.39 12.07
N SER A 48 41.66 23.52 11.13
CA SER A 48 41.44 23.90 9.73
C SER A 48 40.14 24.68 9.49
N SER A 49 39.15 24.54 10.38
CA SER A 49 37.92 25.34 10.34
C SER A 49 38.07 26.66 11.09
N SER A 50 38.83 26.71 12.19
CA SER A 50 39.06 27.95 12.95
C SER A 50 39.90 28.97 12.18
N CYS A 51 40.76 28.54 11.26
CA CYS A 51 41.52 29.45 10.40
C CYS A 51 40.72 30.00 9.22
N ARG A 52 39.48 29.53 9.01
CA ARG A 52 38.60 30.03 7.94
C ARG A 52 37.70 31.13 8.48
N PRO A 53 37.48 32.21 7.71
CA PRO A 53 36.53 33.24 8.11
C PRO A 53 35.11 32.66 8.17
N VAL A 54 34.29 33.18 9.08
CA VAL A 54 32.87 32.83 9.17
C VAL A 54 32.20 33.19 7.85
N LEU A 55 31.63 32.19 7.18
CA LEU A 55 30.90 32.40 5.93
C LEU A 55 29.66 33.25 6.21
N GLN A 56 29.49 34.32 5.45
CA GLN A 56 28.25 35.08 5.48
C GLN A 56 27.16 34.31 4.74
N ALA A 57 25.98 34.23 5.34
CA ALA A 57 24.84 33.57 4.72
C ALA A 57 24.41 34.35 3.47
N LYS A 58 24.60 33.76 2.29
CA LYS A 58 24.19 34.35 0.99
C LYS A 58 22.69 34.53 0.80
N ALA A 59 21.87 34.14 1.78
CA ALA A 59 20.43 34.33 1.76
C ALA A 59 20.02 35.82 1.67
N PHE A 60 20.87 36.73 2.16
CA PHE A 60 20.62 38.17 2.16
C PHE A 60 21.53 38.95 1.22
N ASP A 61 22.32 38.27 0.39
CA ASP A 61 23.17 38.94 -0.58
C ASP A 61 22.28 39.54 -1.69
N PRO A 62 22.18 40.88 -1.78
CA PRO A 62 21.29 41.53 -2.74
C PRO A 62 21.68 41.19 -4.17
N GLU A 63 22.97 40.99 -4.46
CA GLU A 63 23.45 40.64 -5.79
C GLU A 63 22.92 39.28 -6.23
N VAL A 64 23.02 38.26 -5.36
CA VAL A 64 22.54 36.91 -5.64
C VAL A 64 21.02 36.89 -5.78
N ARG A 65 20.31 37.63 -4.92
CA ARG A 65 18.85 37.76 -4.98
C ARG A 65 18.41 38.40 -6.29
N ASP A 66 19.07 39.47 -6.69
CA ASP A 66 18.71 40.23 -7.89
C ASP A 66 19.09 39.44 -9.16
N HIS A 67 20.20 38.69 -9.14
CA HIS A 67 20.54 37.75 -10.21
C HIS A 67 19.50 36.63 -10.36
N LEU A 68 19.04 36.06 -9.24
CA LEU A 68 18.04 34.99 -9.24
C LEU A 68 16.68 35.48 -9.75
N ASN A 69 16.29 36.70 -9.35
CA ASN A 69 15.09 37.36 -9.85
C ASN A 69 15.19 37.65 -11.35
N THR A 70 16.32 38.21 -11.80
CA THR A 70 16.58 38.47 -13.22
C THR A 70 16.51 37.17 -14.03
N TYR A 71 17.18 36.12 -13.56
CA TYR A 71 17.15 34.80 -14.19
C TYR A 71 15.73 34.24 -14.30
N ARG A 72 14.93 34.32 -13.23
CA ARG A 72 13.52 33.89 -13.23
C ARG A 72 12.70 34.64 -14.28
N ASP A 73 12.89 35.96 -14.38
CA ASP A 73 12.04 36.83 -15.18
C ASP A 73 12.41 36.81 -16.68
N THR A 74 13.71 36.65 -16.99
CA THR A 74 14.24 36.60 -18.37
C THR A 74 14.41 35.19 -18.91
N HIS A 75 14.12 34.13 -18.13
CA HIS A 75 14.38 32.76 -18.58
C HIS A 75 13.51 32.36 -19.78
N PRO A 76 14.08 31.77 -20.85
CA PRO A 76 13.32 31.31 -22.02
C PRO A 76 12.26 30.26 -21.68
N ARG A 77 12.52 29.45 -20.64
CA ARG A 77 11.58 28.48 -20.05
C ARG A 77 11.02 28.98 -18.72
N ARG A 78 10.81 30.28 -18.57
CA ARG A 78 10.11 30.78 -17.39
C ARG A 78 8.75 30.07 -17.31
N PRO A 79 8.35 29.54 -16.14
CA PRO A 79 6.94 29.26 -15.94
C PRO A 79 6.26 30.62 -16.09
N VAL A 80 5.56 30.81 -17.20
CA VAL A 80 4.67 31.96 -17.33
C VAL A 80 3.75 31.85 -16.13
N MET A 81 3.62 32.92 -15.35
CA MET A 81 2.64 33.06 -14.27
C MET A 81 1.20 33.06 -14.84
N ALA A 82 0.93 32.20 -15.82
CA ALA A 82 -0.36 31.88 -16.37
C ALA A 82 -0.96 30.87 -15.39
N GLU A 83 -1.54 31.44 -14.33
CA GLU A 83 -2.42 30.81 -13.36
C GLU A 83 -1.86 29.53 -12.72
N ASP A 84 -1.29 29.66 -11.52
CA ASP A 84 -1.06 28.57 -10.55
C ASP A 84 -2.37 27.86 -10.10
N LYS A 85 -3.43 27.91 -10.91
CA LYS A 85 -4.58 27.04 -10.74
C LYS A 85 -4.17 25.67 -11.21
N ARG A 86 -3.78 24.86 -10.23
CA ARG A 86 -3.67 23.42 -10.38
C ARG A 86 -4.91 22.87 -11.07
N LEU A 87 -4.70 21.90 -11.95
CA LEU A 87 -5.82 21.26 -12.63
C LEU A 87 -6.76 20.64 -11.58
N PRO A 88 -8.08 20.57 -11.83
CA PRO A 88 -9.05 20.04 -10.86
C PRO A 88 -8.70 18.64 -10.34
N THR A 89 -8.00 17.86 -11.17
CA THR A 89 -7.58 16.48 -10.92
C THR A 89 -6.16 16.37 -10.36
N GLU A 90 -5.40 17.46 -10.37
CA GLU A 90 -4.01 17.47 -9.93
C GLU A 90 -3.93 17.38 -8.40
N PRO A 91 -3.06 16.52 -7.86
CA PRO A 91 -2.93 16.38 -6.42
C PRO A 91 -2.39 17.66 -5.76
N PRO A 92 -2.90 18.01 -4.56
CA PRO A 92 -2.42 19.16 -3.81
C PRO A 92 -1.00 18.93 -3.27
N VAL A 93 -0.40 19.96 -2.67
CA VAL A 93 0.98 19.86 -2.17
C VAL A 93 1.04 18.80 -1.07
N PRO A 94 2.13 18.02 -0.98
CA PRO A 94 2.40 17.24 0.22
C PRO A 94 2.31 18.14 1.46
N GLY A 95 1.56 17.72 2.47
CA GLY A 95 1.27 18.53 3.66
C GLY A 95 -0.03 19.36 3.58
N TYR A 96 -0.80 19.26 2.50
CA TYR A 96 -2.15 19.81 2.44
C TYR A 96 -3.05 19.16 3.50
N LEU A 97 -3.64 20.00 4.37
CA LEU A 97 -4.48 19.58 5.49
C LEU A 97 -5.99 19.66 5.19
N GLY A 98 -6.36 20.13 4.00
CA GLY A 98 -7.76 20.21 3.59
C GLY A 98 -8.31 18.85 3.19
N PHE A 99 -9.64 18.77 3.08
CA PHE A 99 -10.32 17.56 2.67
C PHE A 99 -10.03 17.23 1.20
N VAL A 100 -9.77 15.94 0.93
CA VAL A 100 -9.60 15.40 -0.43
C VAL A 100 -10.66 14.31 -0.63
N PRO A 101 -11.60 14.48 -1.59
CA PRO A 101 -12.63 13.47 -1.87
C PRO A 101 -12.03 12.12 -2.24
N ARG A 102 -12.65 11.04 -1.75
CA ARG A 102 -12.34 9.64 -2.12
C ARG A 102 -10.92 9.13 -1.79
N ILE A 103 -10.10 9.91 -1.07
CA ILE A 103 -8.72 9.53 -0.75
C ILE A 103 -8.62 8.33 0.22
N ASP A 104 -9.45 8.31 1.27
CA ASP A 104 -9.40 7.27 2.32
C ASP A 104 -10.48 6.19 2.17
N VAL A 105 -11.56 6.49 1.43
CA VAL A 105 -12.77 5.67 1.37
C VAL A 105 -12.67 4.58 0.29
N THR A 106 -11.74 4.71 -0.65
CA THR A 106 -11.67 3.83 -1.83
C THR A 106 -10.40 3.00 -1.83
N GLU A 107 -10.49 1.76 -2.33
CA GLU A 107 -9.35 0.86 -2.48
C GLU A 107 -8.33 1.35 -3.52
N LEU A 108 -8.68 2.36 -4.35
CA LEU A 108 -7.80 2.94 -5.37
C LEU A 108 -6.48 3.48 -4.80
N GLY A 109 -6.48 3.86 -3.52
CA GLY A 109 -5.36 4.49 -2.84
C GLY A 109 -4.44 3.55 -2.05
N LEU A 110 -4.81 2.28 -1.89
CA LEU A 110 -4.11 1.37 -0.97
C LEU A 110 -2.68 1.07 -1.45
N GLY A 111 -1.70 1.29 -0.57
CA GLY A 111 -0.28 1.07 -0.86
C GLY A 111 0.36 2.06 -1.84
N ALA A 112 -0.36 3.11 -2.26
CA ALA A 112 0.16 4.14 -3.14
C ALA A 112 0.68 5.37 -2.36
N ARG A 113 1.58 6.13 -2.99
CA ARG A 113 2.06 7.42 -2.45
C ARG A 113 0.95 8.47 -2.52
N TYR A 114 0.96 9.43 -1.60
CA TYR A 114 0.00 10.54 -1.50
C TYR A 114 -0.41 11.12 -2.86
N ASN A 115 0.54 11.61 -3.66
CA ASN A 115 0.24 12.24 -4.95
C ASN A 115 -0.54 11.31 -5.91
N ARG A 116 -0.26 10.01 -5.90
CA ARG A 116 -0.93 9.03 -6.75
C ARG A 116 -2.34 8.74 -6.22
N THR A 117 -2.44 8.47 -4.92
CA THR A 117 -3.71 8.23 -4.22
C THR A 117 -4.67 9.39 -4.39
N THR A 118 -4.20 10.62 -4.17
CA THR A 118 -5.02 11.83 -4.32
C THR A 118 -5.46 12.05 -5.76
N LYS A 119 -4.55 11.88 -6.74
CA LYS A 119 -4.90 12.00 -8.16
C LYS A 119 -6.03 11.04 -8.54
N LEU A 120 -5.90 9.76 -8.19
CA LEU A 120 -6.90 8.73 -8.47
C LEU A 120 -8.24 9.02 -7.76
N GLY A 121 -8.19 9.48 -6.52
CA GLY A 121 -9.39 9.88 -5.76
C GLY A 121 -10.15 11.02 -6.43
N LEU A 122 -9.42 12.06 -6.88
CA LEU A 122 -10.00 13.19 -7.61
C LEU A 122 -10.57 12.76 -8.96
N GLU A 123 -9.84 11.99 -9.77
CA GLU A 123 -10.33 11.44 -11.05
C GLU A 123 -11.65 10.69 -10.87
N ASN A 124 -11.73 9.84 -9.85
CA ASN A 124 -12.93 9.08 -9.56
C ASN A 124 -14.10 10.00 -9.17
N PHE A 125 -13.86 10.96 -8.26
CA PHE A 125 -14.87 11.92 -7.82
C PHE A 125 -15.41 12.77 -8.98
N TYR A 126 -14.54 13.29 -9.85
CA TYR A 126 -14.95 14.04 -11.03
C TYR A 126 -15.78 13.18 -11.99
N GLY A 127 -15.34 11.95 -12.29
CA GLY A 127 -16.11 11.04 -13.13
C GLY A 127 -17.47 10.66 -12.54
N GLU A 128 -17.59 10.53 -11.22
CA GLU A 128 -18.87 10.30 -10.54
C GLU A 128 -19.79 11.52 -10.61
N THR A 129 -19.26 12.72 -10.37
CA THR A 129 -20.04 13.96 -10.43
C THR A 129 -20.57 14.26 -11.82
N GLU A 130 -19.77 14.04 -12.86
CA GLU A 130 -20.21 14.14 -14.26
C GLU A 130 -21.31 13.13 -14.59
N ARG A 131 -21.13 11.86 -14.23
CA ARG A 131 -22.15 10.81 -14.43
C ARG A 131 -23.44 11.12 -13.70
N ALA A 132 -23.36 11.65 -12.48
CA ALA A 132 -24.52 12.10 -11.71
C ALA A 132 -25.20 13.31 -12.37
N ALA A 133 -24.45 14.25 -12.93
CA ALA A 133 -25.01 15.38 -13.68
C ALA A 133 -25.77 14.93 -14.93
N LEU A 134 -25.18 14.01 -15.71
CA LEU A 134 -25.84 13.41 -16.87
C LEU A 134 -27.11 12.66 -16.48
N SER A 135 -27.05 11.82 -15.43
CA SER A 135 -28.21 11.08 -14.92
C SER A 135 -29.34 11.99 -14.43
N ARG A 136 -29.01 13.14 -13.81
CA ARG A 136 -30.02 14.14 -13.43
C ARG A 136 -30.73 14.76 -14.63
N SER A 137 -30.05 14.89 -15.77
CA SER A 137 -30.66 15.41 -17.00
C SER A 137 -31.56 14.40 -17.71
N THR A 138 -31.38 13.10 -17.46
CA THR A 138 -32.22 12.06 -18.03
C THR A 138 -33.54 11.92 -17.28
N PRO A 139 -34.69 11.84 -17.97
CA PRO A 139 -35.97 11.64 -17.31
C PRO A 139 -35.98 10.28 -16.60
N VAL A 140 -36.50 10.25 -15.36
CA VAL A 140 -36.60 9.04 -14.55
C VAL A 140 -37.55 8.07 -15.24
N SER A 141 -37.01 6.95 -15.75
CA SER A 141 -37.82 5.85 -16.25
C SER A 141 -38.48 5.13 -15.07
N LEU A 142 -39.81 5.18 -14.99
CA LEU A 142 -40.62 4.40 -14.05
C LEU A 142 -40.67 2.91 -14.41
N TYR A 143 -40.26 2.56 -15.63
CA TYR A 143 -40.16 1.17 -16.06
C TYR A 143 -38.90 0.57 -15.47
N LYS A 144 -39.07 -0.56 -14.77
CA LYS A 144 -37.97 -1.39 -14.29
C LYS A 144 -37.17 -1.81 -15.53
N ALA A 145 -35.95 -1.29 -15.66
CA ALA A 145 -35.05 -1.71 -16.73
C ALA A 145 -34.99 -3.25 -16.71
N ALA A 146 -35.12 -3.86 -17.89
CA ALA A 146 -34.94 -5.30 -18.05
C ALA A 146 -33.65 -5.71 -17.32
N PRO A 147 -33.64 -6.84 -16.59
CA PRO A 147 -32.46 -7.26 -15.85
C PRO A 147 -31.28 -7.28 -16.82
N VAL A 148 -30.33 -6.36 -16.62
CA VAL A 148 -29.13 -6.31 -17.43
C VAL A 148 -28.45 -7.67 -17.24
N PRO A 149 -28.27 -8.48 -18.29
CA PRO A 149 -27.55 -9.73 -18.17
C PRO A 149 -26.20 -9.38 -17.56
N ALA A 150 -25.86 -10.04 -16.45
CA ALA A 150 -24.67 -9.77 -15.67
C ALA A 150 -23.48 -9.55 -16.62
N ALA A 151 -23.04 -8.30 -16.73
CA ALA A 151 -22.04 -7.90 -17.70
C ALA A 151 -20.68 -8.44 -17.28
N GLY A 152 -20.41 -9.69 -17.65
CA GLY A 152 -19.11 -10.35 -17.57
C GLY A 152 -18.44 -10.37 -16.20
N PRO A 153 -17.30 -11.07 -16.07
CA PRO A 153 -16.52 -11.13 -14.84
C PRO A 153 -15.73 -9.84 -14.53
N GLY A 154 -16.16 -8.69 -15.06
CA GLY A 154 -15.42 -7.42 -15.03
C GLY A 154 -16.21 -6.20 -14.59
N ALA A 155 -17.48 -6.35 -14.18
CA ALA A 155 -18.24 -5.28 -13.55
C ALA A 155 -17.71 -5.03 -12.13
N MET A 156 -16.55 -4.37 -12.06
CA MET A 156 -15.89 -3.89 -10.85
C MET A 156 -16.92 -3.10 -10.02
N TYR A 157 -16.98 -3.42 -8.74
CA TYR A 157 -17.89 -2.85 -7.73
C TYR A 157 -19.34 -3.35 -7.78
N SER A 158 -19.52 -4.67 -7.92
CA SER A 158 -20.70 -5.28 -7.30
C SER A 158 -20.64 -4.95 -5.79
N LYS A 159 -21.69 -4.37 -5.22
CA LYS A 159 -21.82 -4.07 -3.78
C LYS A 159 -21.78 -5.32 -2.88
N ARG A 160 -21.43 -6.48 -3.43
CA ARG A 160 -21.24 -7.72 -2.69
C ARG A 160 -19.77 -7.82 -2.34
N ILE A 161 -19.52 -7.96 -1.04
CA ILE A 161 -18.20 -8.32 -0.47
C ILE A 161 -17.69 -9.64 -1.08
N PHE A 162 -18.59 -10.45 -1.64
CA PHE A 162 -18.32 -11.76 -2.19
C PHE A 162 -18.67 -11.82 -3.68
N VAL A 163 -17.65 -12.02 -4.53
CA VAL A 163 -17.77 -12.11 -6.01
C VAL A 163 -18.60 -13.32 -6.43
N GLN A 164 -18.48 -14.44 -5.71
CA GLN A 164 -19.26 -15.65 -5.93
C GLN A 164 -20.29 -15.87 -4.81
N PRO A 165 -21.46 -16.47 -5.10
CA PRO A 165 -22.42 -16.84 -4.06
C PRO A 165 -21.76 -17.80 -3.06
N GLY A 166 -22.08 -17.65 -1.78
CA GLY A 166 -21.55 -18.45 -0.68
C GLY A 166 -22.35 -18.14 0.59
N MET A 167 -22.14 -18.90 1.66
CA MET A 167 -22.90 -18.66 2.89
C MET A 167 -22.52 -17.30 3.50
N ILE A 168 -23.55 -16.56 3.94
CA ILE A 168 -23.36 -15.27 4.61
C ILE A 168 -22.68 -15.52 5.97
N PRO A 169 -21.57 -14.82 6.27
CA PRO A 169 -20.97 -14.86 7.61
C PRO A 169 -21.99 -14.41 8.63
N LYS A 170 -22.53 -15.36 9.41
CA LYS A 170 -23.47 -15.26 10.56
C LYS A 170 -24.20 -16.57 10.84
N TYR A 171 -24.14 -17.56 9.96
CA TYR A 171 -24.61 -18.91 10.27
C TYR A 171 -23.76 -19.51 11.40
N THR A 172 -24.43 -19.80 12.52
CA THR A 172 -23.81 -20.35 13.74
C THR A 172 -23.90 -21.87 13.85
N GLY A 173 -24.52 -22.53 12.86
CA GLY A 173 -24.68 -23.99 12.84
C GLY A 173 -23.45 -24.77 12.36
N HIS A 174 -23.59 -26.09 12.31
CA HIS A 174 -22.54 -27.00 11.85
C HIS A 174 -22.44 -27.02 10.32
N CYS A 175 -21.24 -26.78 9.79
CA CYS A 175 -20.93 -27.01 8.38
C CYS A 175 -20.02 -28.23 8.29
N HIS A 176 -20.51 -29.29 7.66
CA HIS A 176 -19.79 -30.55 7.51
C HIS A 176 -18.48 -30.34 6.75
N GLN A 177 -17.43 -31.07 7.14
CA GLN A 177 -16.06 -31.01 6.58
C GLN A 177 -15.32 -29.66 6.73
N ARG A 178 -15.97 -28.56 7.14
CA ARG A 178 -15.33 -27.25 7.38
C ARG A 178 -14.11 -27.32 8.30
N ARG A 179 -14.11 -28.23 9.29
CA ARG A 179 -13.01 -28.38 10.26
C ARG A 179 -11.70 -28.89 9.64
N TYR A 180 -11.73 -29.40 8.41
CA TYR A 180 -10.55 -29.91 7.71
C TYR A 180 -9.99 -28.92 6.68
N HIS A 181 -10.65 -27.77 6.47
CA HIS A 181 -10.23 -26.73 5.53
C HIS A 181 -9.86 -25.45 6.29
N PHE A 182 -8.56 -25.13 6.29
CA PHE A 182 -7.99 -23.96 6.98
C PHE A 182 -7.49 -22.92 5.97
N GLY A 183 -7.32 -21.67 6.42
CA GLY A 183 -6.69 -20.60 5.64
C GLY A 183 -7.60 -19.84 4.66
N ASN A 184 -8.87 -20.23 4.53
CA ASN A 184 -9.85 -19.58 3.67
C ASN A 184 -10.84 -18.72 4.48
N THR A 185 -11.46 -17.72 3.85
CA THR A 185 -12.57 -16.99 4.47
C THR A 185 -13.79 -17.91 4.62
N TYR A 186 -14.70 -17.60 5.55
CA TYR A 186 -15.92 -18.39 5.75
C TYR A 186 -16.73 -18.58 4.46
N GLY A 187 -16.82 -17.53 3.64
CA GLY A 187 -17.48 -17.58 2.33
C GLY A 187 -16.77 -18.53 1.37
N ASP A 188 -15.43 -18.49 1.31
CA ASP A 188 -14.66 -19.34 0.40
C ASP A 188 -14.68 -20.81 0.82
N THR A 189 -14.56 -21.11 2.12
CA THR A 189 -14.67 -22.48 2.63
C THR A 189 -16.04 -23.09 2.33
N THR A 190 -17.12 -22.32 2.47
CA THR A 190 -18.48 -22.84 2.18
C THR A 190 -18.71 -23.05 0.68
N ARG A 191 -18.04 -22.32 -0.21
CA ARG A 191 -18.10 -22.59 -1.66
C ARG A 191 -17.39 -23.86 -2.08
N SER A 192 -16.26 -24.18 -1.44
CA SER A 192 -15.45 -25.35 -1.81
C SER A 192 -16.02 -26.68 -1.29
N LEU A 193 -16.98 -26.62 -0.36
CA LEU A 193 -17.58 -27.80 0.26
C LEU A 193 -18.79 -28.27 -0.55
N GLU A 194 -18.85 -29.57 -0.87
CA GLU A 194 -19.97 -30.16 -1.63
C GLU A 194 -21.34 -29.89 -0.99
N VAL A 195 -21.36 -29.71 0.33
CA VAL A 195 -22.59 -29.47 1.10
C VAL A 195 -23.21 -28.10 0.87
N CYS A 196 -22.41 -27.12 0.43
CA CYS A 196 -22.83 -25.73 0.30
C CYS A 196 -22.54 -25.13 -1.08
N GLN A 197 -21.92 -25.89 -1.99
CA GLN A 197 -21.63 -25.49 -3.36
C GLN A 197 -22.87 -25.52 -4.29
N HIS A 198 -24.00 -26.05 -3.82
CA HIS A 198 -25.18 -26.26 -4.64
C HIS A 198 -26.30 -25.24 -4.36
N ASP A 199 -27.18 -25.02 -5.34
CA ASP A 199 -28.28 -24.06 -5.23
C ASP A 199 -29.56 -24.65 -4.58
N GLN A 200 -29.61 -25.96 -4.29
CA GLN A 200 -30.78 -26.55 -3.62
C GLN A 200 -30.92 -26.09 -2.16
N THR A 201 -32.18 -26.06 -1.70
CA THR A 201 -32.57 -25.65 -0.33
C THR A 201 -32.02 -26.57 0.76
N CYS A 202 -31.83 -27.86 0.48
CA CYS A 202 -31.22 -28.80 1.40
C CYS A 202 -30.25 -29.78 0.71
N TYR A 203 -29.24 -30.23 1.45
CA TYR A 203 -28.24 -31.18 0.94
C TYR A 203 -28.84 -32.55 0.57
N GLY A 204 -29.93 -32.95 1.24
CA GLY A 204 -30.63 -34.18 0.92
C GLY A 204 -31.20 -34.17 -0.50
N ASP A 205 -31.75 -33.04 -0.94
CA ASP A 205 -32.30 -32.90 -2.28
C ASP A 205 -31.19 -32.78 -3.33
N HIS A 206 -30.07 -32.14 -3.00
CA HIS A 206 -28.87 -32.18 -3.82
C HIS A 206 -28.39 -33.62 -4.06
N MET A 207 -28.30 -34.45 -3.01
CA MET A 207 -27.91 -35.85 -3.12
C MET A 207 -28.89 -36.67 -3.97
N LYS A 208 -30.20 -36.48 -3.81
CA LYS A 208 -31.20 -37.13 -4.67
C LYS A 208 -31.01 -36.75 -6.13
N THR A 209 -30.80 -35.46 -6.41
CA THR A 209 -30.61 -34.96 -7.78
C THR A 209 -29.31 -35.49 -8.40
N LYS A 210 -28.22 -35.53 -7.62
CA LYS A 210 -26.93 -36.11 -8.00
C LYS A 210 -27.04 -37.62 -8.30
N LEU A 211 -27.87 -38.35 -7.54
CA LEU A 211 -28.11 -39.78 -7.75
C LEU A 211 -29.00 -40.04 -8.98
N LEU A 212 -30.05 -39.22 -9.18
CA LEU A 212 -30.95 -39.32 -10.34
C LEU A 212 -30.22 -39.02 -11.67
N THR A 213 -29.23 -38.13 -11.63
CA THR A 213 -28.40 -37.82 -12.80
C THR A 213 -27.28 -38.84 -13.04
N ALA A 214 -26.99 -39.71 -12.05
CA ALA A 214 -25.95 -40.73 -12.12
C ALA A 214 -26.46 -42.11 -12.58
N THR A 215 -27.78 -42.34 -12.65
CA THR A 215 -28.34 -43.59 -13.18
C THR A 215 -28.37 -43.54 -14.72
N PRO A 216 -27.63 -44.40 -15.44
CA PRO A 216 -27.77 -44.49 -16.88
C PRO A 216 -29.16 -45.02 -17.23
N SER A 217 -29.82 -44.40 -18.21
CA SER A 217 -31.05 -44.91 -18.80
C SER A 217 -30.81 -46.32 -19.32
N VAL A 218 -31.42 -47.32 -18.66
CA VAL A 218 -31.43 -48.69 -19.18
C VAL A 218 -32.40 -48.69 -20.36
N ASP A 219 -31.84 -48.68 -21.57
CA ASP A 219 -32.58 -48.74 -22.81
C ASP A 219 -33.41 -50.03 -22.87
N THR A 220 -34.72 -49.86 -23.01
CA THR A 220 -35.70 -50.91 -23.28
C THR A 220 -35.42 -51.48 -24.67
N VAL A 221 -34.84 -52.68 -24.76
CA VAL A 221 -34.75 -53.43 -26.01
C VAL A 221 -36.03 -54.23 -26.20
N ALA A 222 -36.70 -53.97 -27.32
CA ALA A 222 -37.89 -54.66 -27.84
C ALA A 222 -37.55 -56.05 -28.41
#